data_AF-A0A452TKI8-F1
#
_entry.id   AF-A0A452TKI8-F1
#
_cell.length_a   1.000
_cell.length_b   1.000
_cell.length_c   1.000
_cell.angle_alpha   90.00
_cell.angle_beta   90.00
_cell.angle_gamma   90.00
#
_symmetry.space_group_name_H-M   'P 1'
#
loop_
_entity.id
_entity.type
_entity.pdbx_description
1 polymer ?
#
loop_
_entity_poly.entity_id
_entity_poly.type
_entity_poly.pdbx_seq_one_letter_code
_entity_poly.pdbx_strand_id
1 'polypeptide(L)'
;NVALLEAGAWAEGVGGATLPWRLWGTVSLHLLQLLLASAARDASLSPQPLSSLSLCLCPHSLLLSSESLDQGPFSTEWLLSEQLEEREKETQQLMSQPERAREKEVALLRRSVAEKERARAASDILCRSLADETHQLRRTLAATAHMCQHLAKCLDERQRAQGDVGEKSPEVSPRTGGAASVQAVIEKLREENRLLRQKVTHILAYKDDFTSERADRERAQSRIQELEEEVASLRQQASRTQDHREPGSCRIHTGNRTSKYLETDALELVAPSGRRAGTRSQGLDSPAEGRCPGATRRGQGDLQCPHCLRCFGDEQGEELFRHVAECCQ
;
A
#
# COMPACT_ATOMS: atom_id res chain seq x y z
N ASN A 1 -12.06 48.67 12.48
CA ASN A 1 -13.38 48.09 12.16
C ASN A 1 -14.11 49.11 11.30
N VAL A 2 -14.56 48.69 10.11
CA VAL A 2 -15.17 49.48 9.02
C VAL A 2 -14.21 50.37 8.21
N ALA A 3 -13.54 49.75 7.23
CA ALA A 3 -13.11 50.37 5.96
C ALA A 3 -12.45 49.30 5.07
N LEU A 4 -13.23 48.39 4.47
CA LEU A 4 -12.81 47.51 3.37
C LEU A 4 -13.99 46.73 2.76
N LEU A 5 -15.05 47.45 2.39
CA LEU A 5 -16.13 46.97 1.54
C LEU A 5 -16.64 48.21 0.82
N GLU A 6 -16.39 48.29 -0.48
CA GLU A 6 -16.97 49.19 -1.52
C GLU A 6 -15.90 49.59 -2.55
N ALA A 7 -15.54 48.64 -3.42
CA ALA A 7 -15.02 48.87 -4.78
C ALA A 7 -14.79 47.48 -5.41
N GLY A 8 -15.42 47.07 -6.51
CA GLY A 8 -16.42 47.71 -7.35
C GLY A 8 -16.87 46.64 -8.35
N ALA A 9 -18.17 46.39 -8.36
CA ALA A 9 -18.85 45.62 -9.38
C ALA A 9 -19.20 46.57 -10.53
N TRP A 10 -18.35 46.63 -11.57
CA TRP A 10 -18.70 47.22 -12.87
C TRP A 10 -17.86 46.54 -13.96
N ALA A 11 -18.47 45.61 -14.71
CA ALA A 11 -18.19 45.37 -16.14
C ALA A 11 -19.01 44.19 -16.68
N GLU A 12 -20.26 44.44 -17.09
CA GLU A 12 -20.87 43.71 -18.20
C GLU A 12 -21.06 44.67 -19.38
N GLY A 13 -20.52 44.26 -20.54
CA GLY A 13 -21.07 44.56 -21.86
C GLY A 13 -20.62 45.83 -22.56
N VAL A 14 -19.52 45.77 -23.34
CA VAL A 14 -19.45 46.11 -24.79
C VAL A 14 -18.23 45.38 -25.36
N GLY A 15 -18.37 44.76 -26.53
CA GLY A 15 -17.40 43.84 -27.13
C GLY A 15 -16.04 44.44 -27.55
N GLY A 16 -15.12 43.52 -27.84
CA GLY A 16 -13.85 43.81 -28.51
C GLY A 16 -12.62 43.36 -27.73
N ALA A 17 -12.00 42.28 -28.22
CA ALA A 17 -10.61 41.88 -27.96
C ALA A 17 -10.20 41.61 -26.50
N THR A 18 -10.53 40.41 -26.02
CA THR A 18 -9.79 39.77 -24.90
C THR A 18 -8.37 39.42 -25.35
N LEU A 19 -7.42 40.30 -25.04
CA LEU A 19 -6.00 39.98 -25.08
C LEU A 19 -5.71 38.81 -24.11
N PRO A 20 -4.85 37.85 -24.50
CA PRO A 20 -4.65 36.63 -23.73
C PRO A 20 -3.85 36.90 -22.46
N TRP A 21 -4.25 36.20 -21.39
CA TRP A 21 -3.68 36.17 -20.04
C TRP A 21 -2.21 35.71 -19.98
N ARG A 22 -1.58 35.53 -21.15
CA ARG A 22 -0.19 35.12 -21.32
C ARG A 22 0.80 36.28 -21.17
N LEU A 23 0.38 37.54 -21.34
CA LEU A 23 1.29 38.69 -21.32
C LEU A 23 1.67 39.15 -19.90
N TRP A 24 0.80 38.96 -18.90
CA TRP A 24 1.11 39.33 -17.51
C TRP A 24 2.08 38.33 -16.86
N GLY A 25 2.02 37.05 -17.24
CA GLY A 25 2.98 36.03 -16.80
C GLY A 25 4.40 36.25 -17.36
N THR A 26 4.51 36.76 -18.60
CA THR A 26 5.83 36.98 -19.24
C THR A 26 6.58 38.17 -18.67
N VAL A 27 5.89 39.23 -18.23
CA VAL A 27 6.52 40.41 -17.62
C VAL A 27 7.13 40.05 -16.26
N SER A 28 6.46 39.21 -15.46
CA SER A 28 6.97 38.73 -14.17
C SER A 28 8.20 37.82 -14.32
N LEU A 29 8.24 36.98 -15.36
CA LEU A 29 9.39 36.11 -15.66
C LEU A 29 10.60 36.90 -16.18
N HIS A 30 10.39 37.91 -17.02
CA HIS A 30 11.49 38.76 -17.51
C HIS A 30 12.11 39.61 -16.38
N LEU A 31 11.30 40.11 -15.44
CA LEU A 31 11.82 40.85 -14.29
C LEU A 31 12.67 39.97 -13.37
N LEU A 32 12.24 38.72 -13.15
CA LEU A 32 12.98 37.73 -12.36
C LEU A 32 14.30 37.33 -13.04
N GLN A 33 14.29 37.22 -14.37
CA GLN A 33 15.46 36.85 -15.18
C GLN A 33 16.48 38.01 -15.28
N LEU A 34 16.01 39.26 -15.28
CA LEU A 34 16.87 40.46 -15.16
C LEU A 34 17.50 40.60 -13.77
N LEU A 35 16.76 40.29 -12.70
CA LEU A 35 17.30 40.26 -11.32
C LEU A 35 18.35 39.16 -11.13
N LEU A 36 18.13 37.97 -11.71
CA LEU A 36 19.10 36.87 -11.67
C LEU A 36 20.36 37.14 -12.53
N ALA A 37 20.21 37.84 -13.67
CA ALA A 37 21.35 38.24 -14.50
C ALA A 37 22.20 39.37 -13.88
N SER A 38 21.60 40.22 -13.04
CA SER A 38 22.32 41.24 -12.27
C SER A 38 23.16 40.61 -11.14
N ALA A 39 22.63 39.60 -10.46
CA ALA A 39 23.35 38.91 -9.37
C ALA A 39 24.54 38.07 -9.85
N ALA A 40 24.56 37.66 -11.13
CA ALA A 40 25.65 36.88 -11.72
C ALA A 40 26.84 37.73 -12.22
N ARG A 41 26.72 39.07 -12.26
CA ARG A 41 27.78 39.97 -12.76
C ARG A 41 28.76 40.46 -11.69
N ASP A 42 28.47 40.25 -10.41
CA ASP A 42 29.33 40.73 -9.30
C ASP A 42 30.30 39.67 -8.74
N ALA A 43 30.35 38.46 -9.34
CA ALA A 43 31.17 37.35 -8.84
C ALA A 43 32.41 37.02 -9.69
N SER A 44 32.87 37.93 -10.56
CA SER A 44 34.09 37.73 -11.36
C SER A 44 35.17 38.77 -11.05
N LEU A 45 35.99 38.48 -10.04
CA LEU A 45 37.32 39.07 -9.89
C LEU A 45 38.38 37.96 -9.86
N SER A 46 38.93 37.72 -11.07
CA SER A 46 40.31 37.40 -11.43
C SER A 46 41.10 36.28 -10.70
N PRO A 47 41.61 35.30 -11.47
CA PRO A 47 42.88 34.64 -11.20
C PRO A 47 43.95 35.12 -12.20
N GLN A 48 45.13 35.53 -11.70
CA GLN A 48 46.34 35.70 -12.50
C GLN A 48 47.55 35.04 -11.79
N PRO A 49 48.59 34.65 -12.56
CA PRO A 49 49.38 33.45 -12.30
C PRO A 49 50.85 33.74 -11.89
N LEU A 50 51.51 32.65 -11.47
CA LEU A 50 52.94 32.31 -11.54
C LEU A 50 53.97 33.46 -11.54
N SER A 51 54.94 33.41 -10.61
CA SER A 51 56.38 33.26 -10.93
C SER A 51 57.28 33.38 -9.70
N SER A 52 58.29 32.50 -9.68
CA SER A 52 59.68 32.72 -9.21
C SER A 52 59.96 33.03 -7.74
N LEU A 53 60.82 32.20 -7.15
CA LEU A 53 61.96 32.48 -6.25
C LEU A 53 62.21 31.19 -5.46
N SER A 54 63.40 30.64 -5.27
CA SER A 54 64.74 30.79 -5.84
C SER A 54 65.47 29.56 -5.29
N LEU A 55 66.03 28.73 -6.17
CA LEU A 55 66.96 27.68 -5.76
C LEU A 55 68.23 28.34 -5.20
N CYS A 56 68.42 28.29 -3.88
CA CYS A 56 69.71 28.58 -3.25
C CYS A 56 70.32 27.26 -2.79
N LEU A 57 71.10 26.65 -3.68
CA LEU A 57 72.16 25.72 -3.33
C LEU A 57 73.35 26.55 -2.86
N CYS A 58 73.81 26.35 -1.63
CA CYS A 58 75.21 26.55 -1.27
C CYS A 58 75.67 25.52 -0.24
N PRO A 59 76.96 25.14 -0.25
CA PRO A 59 77.48 23.92 0.35
C PRO A 59 78.31 24.18 1.63
N HIS A 60 78.51 23.10 2.40
CA HIS A 60 79.42 22.93 3.54
C HIS A 60 79.09 23.65 4.86
N SER A 61 78.80 22.88 5.91
CA SER A 61 79.86 22.35 6.76
C SER A 61 79.32 21.36 7.78
N LEU A 62 79.99 20.23 7.84
CA LEU A 62 79.89 19.20 8.87
C LEU A 62 80.21 19.82 10.23
N LEU A 63 79.30 19.70 11.19
CA LEU A 63 79.67 19.54 12.59
C LEU A 63 78.80 18.43 13.18
N LEU A 64 79.46 17.31 13.41
CA LEU A 64 79.00 16.20 14.22
C LEU A 64 78.58 16.73 15.60
N SER A 65 77.34 16.49 15.96
CA SER A 65 76.96 16.29 17.35
C SER A 65 76.18 14.98 17.37
N SER A 66 76.90 13.93 17.71
CA SER A 66 76.35 12.64 18.11
C SER A 66 75.59 12.85 19.42
N GLU A 67 74.30 13.12 19.32
CA GLU A 67 73.37 12.81 20.40
C GLU A 67 72.52 11.61 19.94
N SER A 68 72.80 10.50 20.60
CA SER A 68 72.08 9.24 20.52
C SER A 68 70.60 9.43 20.89
N LEU A 69 69.72 9.33 19.90
CA LEU A 69 68.39 8.77 20.09
C LEU A 69 68.21 7.66 19.06
N ASP A 70 68.24 6.42 19.54
CA ASP A 70 67.71 5.26 18.82
C ASP A 70 66.20 5.46 18.61
N GLN A 71 65.81 6.08 17.51
CA GLN A 71 64.49 5.92 16.91
C GLN A 71 64.68 5.09 15.64
N GLY A 72 64.35 3.80 15.76
CA GLY A 72 64.53 2.83 14.69
C GLY A 72 63.76 3.18 13.41
N PRO A 73 64.23 2.70 12.25
CA PRO A 73 63.67 3.00 10.93
C PRO A 73 62.19 2.59 10.74
N PHE A 74 61.66 1.74 11.62
CA PHE A 74 60.27 1.26 11.59
C PHE A 74 59.23 2.31 12.01
N SER A 75 59.60 3.34 12.79
CA SER A 75 58.63 4.29 13.34
C SER A 75 58.22 5.39 12.34
N THR A 76 59.10 5.75 11.40
CA THR A 76 58.85 6.76 10.37
C THR A 76 58.12 6.18 9.15
N GLU A 77 58.44 4.93 8.79
CA GLU A 77 57.79 4.21 7.69
C GLU A 77 56.32 3.87 8.00
N TRP A 78 56.03 3.52 9.25
CA TRP A 78 54.65 3.32 9.72
C TRP A 78 53.84 4.63 9.67
N LEU A 79 54.40 5.74 10.15
CA LEU A 79 53.74 7.05 10.13
C LEU A 79 53.48 7.55 8.69
N LEU A 80 54.41 7.28 7.77
CA LEU A 80 54.24 7.57 6.35
C LEU A 80 53.15 6.70 5.70
N SER A 81 53.06 5.43 6.10
CA SER A 81 52.01 4.52 5.62
C SER A 81 50.65 4.94 6.14
N GLU A 82 50.55 5.32 7.42
CA GLU A 82 49.32 5.85 8.02
C GLU A 82 48.88 7.15 7.35
N GLN A 83 49.81 8.07 7.07
CA GLN A 83 49.50 9.30 6.31
C GLN A 83 49.03 9.02 4.88
N LEU A 84 49.63 8.06 4.18
CA LEU A 84 49.21 7.69 2.83
C LEU A 84 47.80 7.09 2.84
N GLU A 85 47.51 6.22 3.80
CA GLU A 85 46.18 5.63 3.95
C GLU A 85 45.13 6.69 4.31
N GLU A 86 45.47 7.65 5.16
CA GLU A 86 44.60 8.78 5.48
C GLU A 86 44.36 9.68 4.25
N ARG A 87 45.41 9.96 3.47
CA ARG A 87 45.28 10.72 2.21
C ARG A 87 44.49 9.96 1.15
N GLU A 88 44.64 8.65 1.06
CA GLU A 88 43.83 7.81 0.16
C GLU A 88 42.35 7.86 0.55
N LYS A 89 42.03 7.73 1.85
CA LYS A 89 40.67 7.88 2.38
C LYS A 89 40.09 9.26 2.08
N GLU A 90 40.86 10.32 2.27
CA GLU A 90 40.43 11.68 1.91
C GLU A 90 40.16 11.82 0.42
N THR A 91 41.01 11.28 -0.45
CA THR A 91 40.78 11.31 -1.90
C THR A 91 39.54 10.52 -2.29
N GLN A 92 39.30 9.32 -1.74
CA GLN A 92 38.07 8.56 -1.95
C GLN A 92 36.84 9.32 -1.43
N GLN A 93 36.96 10.01 -0.30
CA GLN A 93 35.88 10.82 0.25
C GLN A 93 35.56 12.02 -0.64
N LEU A 94 36.57 12.72 -1.16
CA LEU A 94 36.41 13.82 -2.10
C LEU A 94 35.82 13.35 -3.42
N MET A 95 36.23 12.19 -3.91
CA MET A 95 35.69 11.59 -5.14
C MET A 95 34.22 11.15 -4.99
N SER A 96 33.81 10.68 -3.80
CA SER A 96 32.42 10.26 -3.53
C SER A 96 31.48 11.41 -3.11
N GLN A 97 32.02 12.57 -2.74
CA GLN A 97 31.21 13.72 -2.30
C GLN A 97 30.25 14.27 -3.39
N PRO A 98 30.68 14.42 -4.67
CA PRO A 98 29.81 14.85 -5.76
C PRO A 98 28.70 13.85 -6.06
N GLU A 99 29.00 12.55 -5.98
CA GLU A 99 28.02 11.48 -6.21
C GLU A 99 26.94 11.52 -5.13
N ARG A 100 27.33 11.61 -3.85
CA ARG A 100 26.39 11.76 -2.74
C ARG A 100 25.53 13.03 -2.85
N ALA A 101 26.10 14.13 -3.35
CA ALA A 101 25.35 15.36 -3.58
C ALA A 101 24.31 15.19 -4.71
N ARG A 102 24.71 14.58 -5.82
CA ARG A 102 23.81 14.26 -6.94
C ARG A 102 22.70 13.31 -6.54
N GLU A 103 22.99 12.29 -5.73
CA GLU A 103 21.99 11.36 -5.20
C GLU A 103 20.94 12.07 -4.35
N LYS A 104 21.36 13.00 -3.48
CA LYS A 104 20.44 13.83 -2.69
C LYS A 104 19.56 14.70 -3.58
N GLU A 105 20.13 15.31 -4.61
CA GLU A 105 19.37 16.12 -5.57
C GLU A 105 18.35 15.26 -6.34
N VAL A 106 18.76 14.10 -6.84
CA VAL A 106 17.86 13.15 -7.52
C VAL A 106 16.74 12.69 -6.59
N ALA A 107 17.03 12.44 -5.31
CA ALA A 107 16.02 12.07 -4.33
C ALA A 107 14.98 13.20 -4.10
N LEU A 108 15.44 14.45 -4.02
CA LEU A 108 14.56 15.63 -3.92
C LEU A 108 13.71 15.80 -5.18
N LEU A 109 14.30 15.67 -6.36
CA LEU A 109 13.58 15.76 -7.63
C LEU A 109 12.52 14.66 -7.75
N ARG A 110 12.86 13.40 -7.42
CA ARG A 110 11.89 12.29 -7.40
C ARG A 110 10.72 12.56 -6.46
N ARG A 111 10.99 13.12 -5.28
CA ARG A 111 9.94 13.51 -4.32
C ARG A 111 9.04 14.61 -4.91
N SER A 112 9.62 15.65 -5.49
CA SER A 112 8.87 16.75 -6.11
C SER A 112 8.02 16.29 -7.30
N VAL A 113 8.53 15.38 -8.14
CA VAL A 113 7.78 14.79 -9.24
C VAL A 113 6.61 13.97 -8.71
N ALA A 114 6.83 13.09 -7.73
CA ALA A 114 5.76 12.30 -7.13
C ALA A 114 4.66 13.19 -6.51
N GLU A 115 5.02 14.31 -5.89
CA GLU A 115 4.05 15.27 -5.34
C GLU A 115 3.25 15.97 -6.44
N LYS A 116 3.89 16.39 -7.52
CA LYS A 116 3.20 16.97 -8.70
C LYS A 116 2.27 15.96 -9.36
N GLU A 117 2.67 14.69 -9.44
CA GLU A 117 1.82 13.62 -9.97
C GLU A 117 0.59 13.38 -9.09
N ARG A 118 0.75 13.37 -7.76
CA ARG A 118 -0.39 13.30 -6.83
C ARG A 118 -1.34 14.49 -6.99
N ALA A 119 -0.80 15.71 -7.08
CA ALA A 119 -1.61 16.92 -7.28
C ALA A 119 -2.36 16.88 -8.61
N ARG A 120 -1.71 16.42 -9.69
CA ARG A 120 -2.35 16.23 -11.00
C ARG A 120 -3.46 15.20 -10.95
N ALA A 121 -3.22 14.03 -10.33
CA ALA A 121 -4.23 13.00 -10.17
C ALA A 121 -5.44 13.49 -9.37
N ALA A 122 -5.22 14.23 -8.28
CA ALA A 122 -6.30 14.84 -7.50
C ALA A 122 -7.10 15.86 -8.33
N SER A 123 -6.41 16.72 -9.09
CA SER A 123 -7.05 17.68 -9.99
C SER A 123 -7.88 16.99 -11.07
N ASP A 124 -7.37 15.92 -11.69
CA ASP A 124 -8.07 15.17 -12.73
C ASP A 124 -9.36 14.53 -12.20
N ILE A 125 -9.33 13.99 -10.98
CA ILE A 125 -10.52 13.42 -10.32
C ILE A 125 -11.57 14.52 -10.08
N LEU A 126 -11.16 15.68 -9.55
CA LEU A 126 -12.07 16.79 -9.31
C LEU A 126 -12.68 17.34 -10.61
N CYS A 127 -11.87 17.50 -11.65
CA CYS A 127 -12.34 17.95 -12.96
C CYS A 127 -13.35 16.99 -13.58
N ARG A 128 -13.10 15.67 -13.48
CA ARG A 128 -14.06 14.65 -13.94
C ARG A 128 -15.36 14.69 -13.14
N SER A 129 -15.28 14.71 -11.81
CA SER A 129 -16.46 14.77 -10.93
C SER A 129 -17.32 15.99 -11.22
N LEU A 130 -16.70 17.18 -11.36
CA LEU A 130 -17.42 18.41 -11.66
C LEU A 130 -18.07 18.37 -13.06
N ALA A 131 -17.40 17.77 -14.05
CA ALA A 131 -17.98 17.57 -15.37
C ALA A 131 -19.19 16.63 -15.30
N ASP A 132 -19.10 15.52 -14.56
CA ASP A 132 -20.18 14.55 -14.39
C ASP A 132 -21.40 15.16 -13.69
N GLU A 133 -21.19 15.94 -12.62
CA GLU A 133 -22.24 16.70 -11.94
C GLU A 133 -22.89 17.71 -12.88
N THR A 134 -22.10 18.43 -13.67
CA THR A 134 -22.62 19.38 -14.67
C THR A 134 -23.47 18.66 -15.72
N HIS A 135 -23.02 17.50 -16.20
CA HIS A 135 -23.80 16.68 -17.13
C HIS A 135 -25.07 16.12 -16.50
N GLN A 136 -25.04 15.74 -15.22
CA GLN A 136 -26.21 15.29 -14.48
C GLN A 136 -27.22 16.42 -14.31
N LEU A 137 -26.77 17.61 -13.90
CA LEU A 137 -27.63 18.80 -13.77
C LEU A 137 -28.26 19.17 -15.10
N ARG A 138 -27.50 19.16 -16.21
CA ARG A 138 -28.03 19.40 -17.55
C ARG A 138 -29.10 18.38 -17.94
N ARG A 139 -28.90 17.09 -17.64
CA ARG A 139 -29.89 16.03 -17.88
C ARG A 139 -31.16 16.25 -17.07
N THR A 140 -31.04 16.59 -15.79
CA THR A 140 -32.18 16.90 -14.92
C THR A 140 -32.94 18.12 -15.43
N LEU A 141 -32.24 19.20 -15.77
CA LEU A 141 -32.84 20.41 -16.32
C LEU A 141 -33.54 20.16 -17.67
N ALA A 142 -32.97 19.31 -18.53
CA ALA A 142 -33.63 18.91 -19.77
C ALA A 142 -34.91 18.10 -19.49
N ALA A 143 -34.87 17.17 -18.55
CA ALA A 143 -36.04 16.39 -18.15
C ALA A 143 -37.15 17.28 -17.56
N THR A 144 -36.80 18.23 -16.69
CA THR A 144 -37.78 19.17 -16.13
C THR A 144 -38.33 20.11 -17.20
N ALA A 145 -37.50 20.59 -18.12
CA ALA A 145 -37.95 21.39 -19.27
C ALA A 145 -38.96 20.61 -20.13
N HIS A 146 -38.71 19.32 -20.41
CA HIS A 146 -39.64 18.48 -21.15
C HIS A 146 -40.97 18.27 -20.40
N MET A 147 -40.94 18.08 -19.08
CA MET A 147 -42.17 18.00 -18.29
C MET A 147 -42.97 19.31 -18.35
N CYS A 148 -42.30 20.45 -18.19
CA CYS A 148 -42.95 21.76 -18.29
C CYS A 148 -43.55 21.99 -19.68
N GLN A 149 -42.83 21.63 -20.74
CA GLN A 149 -43.34 21.68 -22.12
C GLN A 149 -44.58 20.79 -22.31
N HIS A 150 -44.55 19.57 -21.78
CA HIS A 150 -45.68 18.65 -21.84
C HIS A 150 -46.90 19.22 -21.11
N LEU A 151 -46.72 19.75 -19.90
CA LEU A 151 -47.78 20.38 -19.14
C LEU A 151 -48.36 21.61 -19.86
N ALA A 152 -47.50 22.48 -20.42
CA ALA A 152 -47.94 23.63 -21.21
C ALA A 152 -48.80 23.19 -22.40
N LYS A 153 -48.35 22.17 -23.15
CA LYS A 153 -49.12 21.61 -24.27
C LYS A 153 -50.47 21.05 -23.84
N CYS A 154 -50.52 20.29 -22.74
CA CYS A 154 -51.79 19.78 -22.20
C CYS A 154 -52.75 20.91 -21.78
N LEU A 155 -52.22 22.00 -21.23
CA LEU A 155 -53.03 23.17 -20.87
C LEU A 155 -53.57 23.89 -22.11
N ASP A 156 -52.76 24.05 -23.16
CA ASP A 156 -53.18 24.66 -24.42
C ASP A 156 -54.27 23.82 -25.11
N GLU A 157 -54.12 22.50 -25.16
CA GLU A 157 -55.12 21.59 -25.71
C GLU A 157 -56.45 21.66 -24.94
N ARG A 158 -56.39 21.74 -23.61
CA ARG A 158 -57.59 21.89 -22.76
C ARG A 158 -58.29 23.22 -23.01
N GLN A 159 -57.54 24.32 -23.12
CA GLN A 159 -58.11 25.65 -23.40
C GLN A 159 -58.75 25.70 -24.78
N ARG A 160 -58.14 25.08 -25.80
CA ARG A 160 -58.72 24.99 -27.15
C ARG A 160 -60.00 24.16 -27.19
N ALA A 161 -60.04 23.02 -26.50
CA ALA A 161 -61.24 22.19 -26.40
C ALA A 161 -62.38 22.90 -25.63
N GLN A 162 -62.03 23.78 -24.67
CA GLN A 162 -63.00 24.53 -23.88
C GLN A 162 -63.48 25.81 -24.58
N GLY A 163 -62.66 26.40 -25.47
CA GLY A 163 -63.00 27.57 -26.28
C GLY A 163 -63.92 27.27 -27.47
N ASP A 164 -64.09 26.01 -27.86
CA ASP A 164 -65.03 25.57 -28.91
C ASP A 164 -66.44 25.26 -28.36
N VAL A 165 -66.58 25.17 -27.03
CA VAL A 165 -67.88 24.95 -26.37
C VAL A 165 -68.32 26.26 -25.68
N GLY A 166 -68.80 27.19 -26.50
CA GLY A 166 -69.76 28.17 -26.02
C GLY A 166 -70.99 27.43 -25.50
N GLU A 167 -71.28 27.61 -24.21
CA GLU A 167 -72.50 27.20 -23.51
C GLU A 167 -73.01 25.76 -23.74
N LYS A 168 -72.63 24.84 -22.84
CA LYS A 168 -73.58 24.10 -21.98
C LYS A 168 -72.83 23.09 -21.10
N SER A 169 -73.03 23.24 -19.80
CA SER A 169 -72.80 22.20 -18.79
C SER A 169 -73.44 20.88 -19.25
N PRO A 170 -72.76 19.74 -19.10
CA PRO A 170 -73.11 18.90 -17.95
C PRO A 170 -71.93 18.17 -17.29
N GLU A 171 -71.99 18.21 -15.96
CA GLU A 171 -71.90 17.05 -15.05
C GLU A 171 -70.61 16.20 -15.05
N VAL A 172 -69.87 16.37 -13.94
CA VAL A 172 -68.69 15.59 -13.55
C VAL A 172 -69.08 14.14 -13.26
N SER A 173 -68.54 13.20 -14.04
CA SER A 173 -68.48 11.78 -13.69
C SER A 173 -67.07 11.46 -13.14
N PRO A 174 -66.94 10.78 -11.98
CA PRO A 174 -65.64 10.50 -11.38
C PRO A 174 -64.91 9.41 -12.18
N ARG A 175 -63.74 9.74 -12.74
CA ARG A 175 -62.86 8.81 -13.43
C ARG A 175 -62.14 7.88 -12.44
N THR A 176 -62.85 6.85 -11.97
CA THR A 176 -62.35 5.86 -11.00
C THR A 176 -61.27 4.91 -11.57
N GLY A 177 -61.17 4.79 -12.91
CA GLY A 177 -60.27 3.83 -13.57
C GLY A 177 -58.77 4.16 -13.47
N GLY A 178 -58.38 5.44 -13.45
CA GLY A 178 -56.97 5.86 -13.35
C GLY A 178 -56.41 5.70 -11.92
N ALA A 179 -57.25 5.93 -10.91
CA ALA A 179 -56.88 5.79 -9.51
C ALA A 179 -56.55 4.33 -9.14
N ALA A 180 -57.29 3.36 -9.67
CA ALA A 180 -57.02 1.94 -9.45
C ALA A 180 -55.69 1.48 -10.07
N SER A 181 -55.37 1.96 -11.28
CA SER A 181 -54.10 1.65 -11.96
C SER A 181 -52.90 2.26 -11.23
N VAL A 182 -53.01 3.53 -10.79
CA VAL A 182 -51.98 4.18 -9.98
C VAL A 182 -51.81 3.49 -8.63
N GLN A 183 -52.90 3.08 -7.97
CA GLN A 183 -52.84 2.35 -6.72
C GLN A 183 -52.12 1.00 -6.86
N ALA A 184 -52.35 0.26 -7.94
CA ALA A 184 -51.66 -1.00 -8.20
C ALA A 184 -50.14 -0.82 -8.39
N VAL A 185 -49.72 0.26 -9.07
CA VAL A 185 -48.29 0.60 -9.22
C VAL A 185 -47.68 0.99 -7.87
N ILE A 186 -48.41 1.73 -7.03
CA ILE A 186 -47.94 2.10 -5.69
C ILE A 186 -47.74 0.86 -4.81
N GLU A 187 -48.67 -0.08 -4.80
CA GLU A 187 -48.53 -1.32 -4.04
C GLU A 187 -47.35 -2.18 -4.53
N LYS A 188 -47.15 -2.27 -5.85
CA LYS A 188 -45.99 -2.96 -6.41
C LYS A 188 -44.67 -2.31 -5.96
N LEU A 189 -44.57 -0.98 -6.03
CA LEU A 189 -43.39 -0.26 -5.58
C LEU A 189 -43.16 -0.38 -4.07
N ARG A 190 -44.22 -0.46 -3.26
CA ARG A 190 -44.12 -0.72 -1.81
C ARG A 190 -43.52 -2.10 -1.53
N GLU A 191 -43.96 -3.11 -2.25
CA GLU A 191 -43.43 -4.47 -2.12
C GLU A 191 -41.97 -4.55 -2.57
N GLU A 192 -41.63 -3.95 -3.71
CA GLU A 192 -40.25 -3.86 -4.19
C GLU A 192 -39.35 -3.12 -3.18
N ASN A 193 -39.84 -2.03 -2.59
CA ASN A 193 -39.11 -1.29 -1.55
C ASN A 193 -38.89 -2.13 -0.30
N ARG A 194 -39.89 -2.94 0.10
CA ARG A 194 -39.77 -3.89 1.22
C ARG A 194 -38.69 -4.93 0.94
N LEU A 195 -38.68 -5.53 -0.25
CA LEU A 195 -37.69 -6.53 -0.64
C LEU A 195 -36.28 -5.92 -0.73
N LEU A 196 -36.16 -4.70 -1.27
CA LEU A 196 -34.89 -3.99 -1.32
C LEU A 196 -34.33 -3.73 0.07
N ARG A 197 -35.18 -3.33 1.04
CA ARG A 197 -34.76 -3.16 2.44
C ARG A 197 -34.23 -4.47 3.03
N GLN A 198 -34.91 -5.59 2.79
CA GLN A 198 -34.44 -6.91 3.25
C GLN A 198 -33.08 -7.27 2.64
N LYS A 199 -32.88 -7.02 1.34
CA LYS A 199 -31.59 -7.23 0.67
C LYS A 199 -30.48 -6.36 1.26
N VAL A 200 -30.77 -5.09 1.56
CA VAL A 200 -29.82 -4.20 2.22
C VAL A 200 -29.42 -4.74 3.59
N THR A 201 -30.39 -5.18 4.41
CA THR A 201 -30.09 -5.80 5.71
C THR A 201 -29.17 -7.02 5.56
N HIS A 202 -29.43 -7.87 4.58
CA HIS A 202 -28.61 -9.06 4.32
C HIS A 202 -27.17 -8.70 3.87
N ILE A 203 -27.03 -7.71 2.98
CA ILE A 203 -25.72 -7.20 2.56
C ILE A 203 -24.96 -6.61 3.75
N LEU A 204 -25.65 -5.89 4.64
CA LEU A 204 -25.03 -5.34 5.84
C LEU A 204 -24.49 -6.44 6.77
N ALA A 205 -25.27 -7.52 6.96
CA ALA A 205 -24.79 -8.68 7.73
C ALA A 205 -23.54 -9.31 7.11
N TYR A 206 -23.53 -9.55 5.80
CA TYR A 206 -22.33 -10.07 5.13
C TYR A 206 -21.14 -9.11 5.17
N LYS A 207 -21.39 -7.81 5.10
CA LYS A 207 -20.34 -6.80 5.25
C LYS A 207 -19.76 -6.88 6.67
N ASP A 208 -20.59 -7.02 7.69
CA ASP A 208 -20.13 -7.19 9.07
C ASP A 208 -19.32 -8.50 9.23
N ASP A 209 -19.79 -9.62 8.68
CA ASP A 209 -19.07 -10.92 8.65
C ASP A 209 -17.71 -10.82 7.94
N PHE A 210 -17.66 -10.12 6.81
CA PHE A 210 -16.41 -9.93 6.07
C PHE A 210 -15.42 -9.02 6.82
N THR A 211 -15.93 -8.03 7.56
CA THR A 211 -15.08 -7.17 8.39
C THR A 211 -14.54 -7.88 9.62
N SER A 212 -15.35 -8.72 10.28
CA SER A 212 -14.92 -9.51 11.43
C SER A 212 -13.87 -10.55 11.03
N GLU A 213 -14.08 -11.23 9.91
CA GLU A 213 -13.12 -12.17 9.33
C GLU A 213 -11.78 -11.50 8.99
N ARG A 214 -11.81 -10.31 8.37
CA ARG A 214 -10.57 -9.55 8.12
C ARG A 214 -9.86 -9.22 9.43
N ALA A 215 -10.59 -8.78 10.45
CA ALA A 215 -10.01 -8.46 11.74
C ALA A 215 -9.39 -9.70 12.42
N ASP A 216 -9.97 -10.89 12.24
CA ASP A 216 -9.39 -12.16 12.68
C ASP A 216 -8.10 -12.48 11.94
N ARG A 217 -8.06 -12.29 10.61
CA ARG A 217 -6.83 -12.47 9.81
C ARG A 217 -5.72 -11.54 10.26
N GLU A 218 -6.02 -10.28 10.52
CA GLU A 218 -5.03 -9.30 11.01
C GLU A 218 -4.47 -9.73 12.37
N ARG A 219 -5.33 -10.16 13.31
CA ARG A 219 -4.89 -10.72 14.59
C ARG A 219 -4.00 -11.95 14.41
N ALA A 220 -4.38 -12.87 13.52
CA ALA A 220 -3.57 -14.05 13.22
C ALA A 220 -2.20 -13.68 12.62
N GLN A 221 -2.16 -12.69 11.72
CA GLN A 221 -0.91 -12.20 11.14
C GLN A 221 0.00 -11.55 12.18
N SER A 222 -0.54 -10.73 13.09
CA SER A 222 0.23 -10.19 14.21
C SER A 222 0.81 -11.30 15.08
N ARG A 223 0.02 -12.34 15.39
CA ARG A 223 0.50 -13.47 16.18
C ARG A 223 1.60 -14.27 15.47
N ILE A 224 1.51 -14.42 14.15
CA ILE A 224 2.55 -15.07 13.35
C ILE A 224 3.85 -14.27 13.44
N GLN A 225 3.80 -12.95 13.26
CA GLN A 225 4.98 -12.09 13.34
C GLN A 225 5.64 -12.16 14.72
N GLU A 226 4.85 -12.08 15.80
CA GLU A 226 5.36 -12.26 17.17
C GLU A 226 6.08 -13.60 17.33
N LEU A 227 5.48 -14.69 16.84
CA LEU A 227 6.09 -16.02 16.93
C LEU A 227 7.35 -16.14 16.05
N GLU A 228 7.39 -15.50 14.89
CA GLU A 228 8.58 -15.45 14.05
C GLU A 228 9.74 -14.72 14.74
N GLU A 229 9.45 -13.61 15.43
CA GLU A 229 10.42 -12.86 16.24
C GLU A 229 10.91 -13.69 17.44
N GLU A 230 10.00 -14.35 18.17
CA GLU A 230 10.34 -15.25 19.28
C GLU A 230 11.24 -16.40 18.80
N VAL A 231 10.90 -17.03 17.67
CA VAL A 231 11.70 -18.10 17.07
C VAL A 231 13.06 -17.57 16.62
N ALA A 232 13.14 -16.39 16.03
CA ALA A 232 14.42 -15.77 15.63
C ALA A 232 15.31 -15.49 16.85
N SER A 233 14.73 -14.95 17.93
CA SER A 233 15.41 -14.70 19.20
C SER A 233 15.95 -15.99 19.83
N LEU A 234 15.10 -17.03 19.92
CA LEU A 234 15.50 -18.35 20.45
C LEU A 234 16.60 -19.00 19.61
N ARG A 235 16.54 -18.88 18.27
CA ARG A 235 17.60 -19.37 17.38
C ARG A 235 18.92 -18.64 17.62
N GLN A 236 18.90 -17.31 17.79
CA GLN A 236 20.09 -16.52 18.09
C GLN A 236 20.66 -16.85 19.48
N GLN A 237 19.80 -17.08 20.47
CA GLN A 237 20.23 -17.52 21.80
C GLN A 237 20.89 -18.89 21.74
N ALA A 238 20.29 -19.85 21.01
CA ALA A 238 20.84 -21.18 20.83
C ALA A 238 22.20 -21.15 20.09
N SER A 239 22.36 -20.29 19.08
CA SER A 239 23.64 -20.14 18.38
C SER A 239 24.72 -19.55 19.30
N ARG A 240 24.39 -18.53 20.11
CA ARG A 240 25.33 -17.97 21.12
C ARG A 240 25.74 -19.00 22.17
N THR A 241 24.80 -19.82 22.64
CA THR A 241 25.10 -20.88 23.62
C THR A 241 25.94 -22.00 23.00
N GLN A 242 25.79 -22.28 21.70
CA GLN A 242 26.67 -23.22 20.98
C GLN A 242 28.07 -22.65 20.77
N ASP A 243 28.20 -21.38 20.41
CA ASP A 243 29.52 -20.73 20.21
C ASP A 243 30.32 -20.58 21.51
N HIS A 244 29.65 -20.39 22.65
CA HIS A 244 30.29 -20.39 23.98
C HIS A 244 30.63 -21.78 24.50
N ARG A 245 30.17 -22.85 23.85
CA ARG A 245 30.52 -24.22 24.20
C ARG A 245 31.69 -24.66 23.33
N GLU A 246 32.91 -24.32 23.76
CA GLU A 246 34.14 -24.85 23.15
C GLU A 246 34.04 -26.39 22.95
N PRO A 247 34.65 -26.95 21.88
CA PRO A 247 34.83 -28.39 21.70
C PRO A 247 35.84 -28.97 22.70
N GLY A 248 35.54 -28.89 23.99
CA GLY A 248 36.44 -29.28 25.06
C GLY A 248 35.69 -29.95 26.20
N SER A 249 35.95 -31.25 26.37
CA SER A 249 35.58 -32.07 27.53
C SER A 249 34.28 -32.87 27.39
N CYS A 250 34.31 -33.85 26.49
CA CYS A 250 33.77 -35.16 26.81
C CYS A 250 34.53 -35.72 28.04
N ARG A 251 33.93 -35.66 29.23
CA ARG A 251 34.29 -36.60 30.32
C ARG A 251 33.14 -37.56 30.56
N ILE A 252 33.31 -38.74 29.96
CA ILE A 252 32.67 -39.98 30.37
C ILE A 252 32.98 -40.20 31.85
N HIS A 253 31.95 -40.21 32.71
CA HIS A 253 32.04 -40.76 34.06
C HIS A 253 31.01 -41.88 34.20
N THR A 254 31.47 -43.08 33.87
CA THR A 254 30.95 -44.35 34.39
C THR A 254 31.28 -44.39 35.88
N GLY A 255 30.28 -44.48 36.77
CA GLY A 255 30.55 -44.50 38.21
C GLY A 255 29.32 -44.65 39.09
N ASN A 256 28.89 -45.89 39.25
CA ASN A 256 27.84 -46.36 40.15
C ASN A 256 28.17 -46.09 41.64
N ARG A 257 27.21 -45.63 42.47
CA ARG A 257 27.02 -46.00 43.91
C ARG A 257 25.86 -45.23 44.58
N THR A 258 24.75 -45.95 44.75
CA THR A 258 23.89 -46.04 45.96
C THR A 258 24.17 -45.08 47.14
N SER A 259 23.13 -44.41 47.69
CA SER A 259 22.73 -44.53 49.11
C SER A 259 21.52 -43.65 49.51
N LYS A 260 20.40 -44.32 49.83
CA LYS A 260 19.45 -44.16 50.97
C LYS A 260 18.74 -42.79 51.15
N TYR A 261 17.43 -42.68 50.92
CA TYR A 261 16.26 -43.07 51.76
C TYR A 261 16.10 -42.21 53.03
N LEU A 262 14.95 -41.49 53.11
CA LEU A 262 13.97 -41.32 54.21
C LEU A 262 12.98 -40.21 53.76
N GLU A 263 11.70 -40.46 53.43
CA GLU A 263 10.51 -40.87 54.25
C GLU A 263 9.76 -39.63 54.82
N THR A 264 8.65 -39.17 54.21
CA THR A 264 7.18 -39.41 54.48
C THR A 264 6.67 -38.74 55.78
N ASP A 265 5.71 -37.78 55.75
CA ASP A 265 4.24 -37.89 55.95
C ASP A 265 3.61 -36.47 55.85
N ALA A 266 2.32 -36.19 55.53
CA ALA A 266 1.03 -36.79 55.89
C ALA A 266 -0.08 -36.40 54.85
N LEU A 267 -0.90 -37.31 54.30
CA LEU A 267 -2.29 -37.73 54.67
C LEU A 267 -3.40 -36.66 54.41
N GLU A 268 -4.58 -36.91 53.81
CA GLU A 268 -5.48 -38.08 53.88
C GLU A 268 -6.30 -38.39 52.61
N LEU A 269 -6.73 -39.65 52.53
CA LEU A 269 -7.63 -40.30 51.57
C LEU A 269 -9.09 -40.27 52.05
N VAL A 270 -10.07 -40.22 51.12
CA VAL A 270 -11.31 -41.01 51.23
C VAL A 270 -11.79 -41.46 49.84
N ALA A 271 -11.89 -42.77 49.64
CA ALA A 271 -12.86 -43.44 48.77
C ALA A 271 -13.61 -44.45 49.67
N PRO A 272 -14.79 -45.02 49.31
CA PRO A 272 -14.74 -46.15 48.38
C PRO A 272 -16.05 -46.58 47.64
N SER A 273 -15.83 -47.42 46.61
CA SER A 273 -16.58 -48.65 46.25
C SER A 273 -17.84 -48.63 45.37
N GLY A 274 -17.75 -49.43 44.29
CA GLY A 274 -18.86 -50.16 43.67
C GLY A 274 -18.42 -50.96 42.44
N ARG A 275 -18.49 -52.29 42.47
CA ARG A 275 -17.82 -53.24 41.55
C ARG A 275 -18.71 -53.78 40.42
N ARG A 276 -18.02 -54.17 39.32
CA ARG A 276 -18.15 -55.41 38.49
C ARG A 276 -19.12 -55.50 37.27
N ALA A 277 -18.47 -55.82 36.13
CA ALA A 277 -18.65 -57.01 35.25
C ALA A 277 -19.58 -57.02 34.00
N GLY A 278 -19.03 -57.59 32.90
CA GLY A 278 -19.70 -58.11 31.68
C GLY A 278 -19.40 -57.28 30.41
N THR A 279 -18.98 -57.78 29.24
CA THR A 279 -18.99 -59.13 28.64
C THR A 279 -17.98 -59.18 27.46
N ARG A 280 -17.49 -60.38 27.17
CA ARG A 280 -16.37 -60.81 26.29
C ARG A 280 -16.88 -61.33 24.93
N SER A 281 -16.00 -61.31 23.91
CA SER A 281 -15.68 -62.39 22.91
C SER A 281 -15.65 -61.89 21.45
N GLN A 282 -14.93 -62.47 20.48
CA GLN A 282 -13.53 -62.92 20.26
C GLN A 282 -13.47 -63.52 18.83
N GLY A 283 -12.37 -63.31 18.08
CA GLY A 283 -11.96 -64.07 16.86
C GLY A 283 -12.52 -63.57 15.53
N LEU A 284 -11.88 -63.68 14.35
CA LEU A 284 -10.63 -64.32 13.88
C LEU A 284 -10.40 -63.87 12.39
N ASP A 285 -9.15 -63.96 11.92
CA ASP A 285 -8.65 -64.19 10.54
C ASP A 285 -8.76 -63.16 9.38
N SER A 286 -7.64 -63.06 8.64
CA SER A 286 -7.41 -62.38 7.33
C SER A 286 -7.53 -63.39 6.17
N PRO A 287 -7.77 -63.04 4.87
CA PRO A 287 -6.68 -62.59 3.95
C PRO A 287 -7.05 -61.84 2.63
N ALA A 288 -6.00 -61.29 1.99
CA ALA A 288 -5.73 -61.16 0.54
C ALA A 288 -6.37 -60.06 -0.36
N GLU A 289 -5.48 -59.15 -0.78
CA GLU A 289 -5.26 -58.62 -2.14
C GLU A 289 -6.18 -57.53 -2.74
N GLY A 290 -5.68 -56.29 -2.62
CA GLY A 290 -5.98 -55.16 -3.51
C GLY A 290 -4.74 -54.29 -3.66
N ARG A 291 -3.86 -54.67 -4.59
CA ARG A 291 -2.64 -53.95 -4.98
C ARG A 291 -2.96 -52.50 -5.37
N CYS A 292 -2.62 -51.54 -4.52
CA CYS A 292 -2.50 -50.12 -4.90
C CYS A 292 -1.01 -49.77 -5.00
N PRO A 293 -0.43 -49.64 -6.21
CA PRO A 293 0.94 -49.22 -6.35
C PRO A 293 1.07 -47.72 -6.10
N GLY A 294 2.10 -47.35 -5.34
CA GLY A 294 2.73 -46.05 -5.47
C GLY A 294 2.18 -44.96 -4.57
N ALA A 295 2.51 -45.04 -3.27
CA ALA A 295 2.83 -43.86 -2.49
C ALA A 295 4.14 -43.24 -3.02
N THR A 296 4.14 -42.78 -4.27
CA THR A 296 5.23 -42.01 -4.85
C THR A 296 4.80 -40.57 -4.74
N ARG A 297 5.41 -39.83 -3.81
CA ARG A 297 5.38 -38.36 -3.71
C ARG A 297 4.08 -37.73 -4.21
N ARG A 298 3.03 -37.63 -3.38
CA ARG A 298 2.05 -36.55 -3.58
C ARG A 298 2.84 -35.25 -3.40
N GLY A 299 3.16 -34.61 -4.52
CA GLY A 299 3.65 -33.23 -4.50
C GLY A 299 2.59 -32.39 -3.80
N GLN A 300 3.02 -31.57 -2.86
CA GLN A 300 2.18 -30.47 -2.39
C GLN A 300 2.02 -29.53 -3.59
N GLY A 301 0.96 -29.71 -4.38
CA GLY A 301 0.78 -28.92 -5.60
C GLY A 301 0.35 -29.68 -6.84
N ASP A 302 -0.64 -30.56 -6.73
CA ASP A 302 -1.24 -31.21 -7.90
C ASP A 302 -2.70 -30.72 -8.05
N LEU A 303 -2.95 -29.94 -9.10
CA LEU A 303 -4.27 -29.49 -9.52
C LEU A 303 -5.05 -30.65 -10.15
N GLN A 304 -6.34 -30.78 -9.85
CA GLN A 304 -7.16 -31.90 -10.33
C GLN A 304 -8.33 -31.42 -11.18
N CYS A 305 -8.59 -32.11 -12.29
CA CYS A 305 -9.79 -31.90 -13.07
C CYS A 305 -11.03 -32.36 -12.26
N PRO A 306 -12.03 -31.50 -12.05
CA PRO A 306 -13.20 -31.86 -11.23
C PRO A 306 -14.12 -32.89 -11.89
N HIS A 307 -13.95 -33.16 -13.19
CA HIS A 307 -14.84 -34.05 -13.94
C HIS A 307 -14.29 -35.48 -14.08
N CYS A 308 -12.99 -35.64 -14.31
CA CYS A 308 -12.37 -36.96 -14.51
C CYS A 308 -11.29 -37.29 -13.47
N LEU A 309 -11.04 -36.39 -12.51
CA LEU A 309 -10.04 -36.53 -11.44
C LEU A 309 -8.60 -36.76 -11.93
N ARG A 310 -8.31 -36.43 -13.18
CA ARG A 310 -6.94 -36.43 -13.70
C ARG A 310 -6.13 -35.36 -12.98
N CYS A 311 -4.96 -35.75 -12.48
CA CYS A 311 -4.02 -34.87 -11.80
C CYS A 311 -3.10 -34.18 -12.80
N PHE A 312 -2.82 -32.92 -12.52
CA PHE A 312 -1.90 -32.03 -13.21
C PHE A 312 -0.98 -31.42 -12.16
N GLY A 313 0.31 -31.26 -12.45
CA GLY A 313 1.19 -30.51 -11.55
C GLY A 313 0.83 -29.02 -11.53
N ASP A 314 1.23 -28.29 -10.50
CA ASP A 314 1.01 -26.84 -10.39
C ASP A 314 1.56 -26.04 -11.59
N GLU A 315 2.63 -26.51 -12.23
CA GLU A 315 3.20 -25.88 -13.43
C GLU A 315 2.34 -26.11 -14.70
N GLN A 316 1.36 -27.02 -14.65
CA GLN A 316 0.53 -27.45 -15.80
C GLN A 316 -0.87 -26.84 -15.77
N GLY A 317 -1.04 -25.68 -15.12
CA GLY A 317 -2.35 -25.02 -14.97
C GLY A 317 -3.06 -24.74 -16.30
N GLU A 318 -2.34 -24.31 -17.34
CA GLU A 318 -2.92 -24.06 -18.67
C GLU A 318 -3.41 -25.34 -19.36
N GLU A 319 -2.73 -26.46 -19.14
CA GLU A 319 -3.10 -27.76 -19.67
C GLU A 319 -4.32 -28.33 -18.94
N LEU A 320 -4.43 -28.09 -17.63
CA LEU A 320 -5.64 -28.36 -16.88
C LEU A 320 -6.82 -27.58 -17.45
N PHE A 321 -6.72 -26.27 -17.68
CA PHE A 321 -7.85 -25.49 -18.20
C PHE A 321 -8.30 -25.95 -19.58
N ARG A 322 -7.36 -26.26 -20.48
CA ARG A 322 -7.66 -26.84 -21.79
C ARG A 322 -8.36 -28.19 -21.65
N HIS A 323 -7.85 -29.04 -20.76
CA HIS A 323 -8.44 -30.33 -20.47
C HIS A 323 -9.84 -30.22 -19.86
N VAL A 324 -10.11 -29.29 -18.93
CA VAL A 324 -11.45 -29.07 -18.38
C VAL A 324 -12.43 -28.64 -19.47
N ALA A 325 -12.01 -27.80 -20.42
CA ALA A 325 -12.85 -27.39 -21.54
C ALA A 325 -13.23 -28.55 -22.49
N GLU A 326 -12.36 -29.55 -22.62
CA GLU A 326 -12.60 -30.75 -23.42
C GLU A 326 -13.34 -31.84 -22.62
N CYS A 327 -13.06 -31.96 -21.32
CA CYS A 327 -13.62 -32.99 -20.44
C CYS A 327 -15.10 -32.75 -20.08
N CYS A 328 -15.61 -31.54 -20.33
CA CYS A 328 -17.01 -31.16 -20.13
C CYS A 328 -17.90 -31.35 -21.38
N GLN A 329 -17.34 -31.85 -22.49
CA GLN A 329 -18.09 -32.22 -23.70
C GLN A 329 -18.45 -33.70 -23.68
#